data_AF-H2XKR8-F1
#
_entry.id   AF-H2XKR8-F1
#
_cell.length_a   1.000
_cell.length_b   1.000
_cell.length_c   1.000
_cell.angle_alpha   90.00
_cell.angle_beta   90.00
_cell.angle_gamma   90.00
#
_symmetry.space_group_name_H-M   'P 1'
#
loop_
_entity.id
_entity.type
_entity.pdbx_description
1 polymer ?
#
loop_
_entity_poly.entity_id
_entity_poly.type
_entity_poly.pdbx_seq_one_letter_code
_entity_poly.pdbx_strand_id
1 'polypeptide(L)'
;MVKQGYMSGGAGYVLSKAALSRFDRATRTQRCIPLDSNEDLEIGRCMQHIGVKTMDSRDPEKKETFFPFSPALHILPGNIPKDSWYWKYIAHPNPSGPGCCSKHMISFHYVQPDMMHIIHHFIYRMEAYGVKAQSYV
;
A
#
# COMPACT_ATOMS: atom_id res chain seq x y z
N MET A 1 -3.11 20.50 4.22
CA MET A 1 -2.71 19.51 3.19
C MET A 1 -1.28 19.04 3.47
N VAL A 2 -1.01 17.74 3.38
CA VAL A 2 0.34 17.17 3.54
C VAL A 2 1.09 17.34 2.22
N LYS A 3 2.13 18.18 2.20
CA LYS A 3 2.84 18.58 0.96
C LYS A 3 3.54 17.40 0.29
N GLN A 4 4.12 16.50 1.08
CA GLN A 4 4.82 15.31 0.56
C GLN A 4 3.89 14.14 0.22
N GLY A 5 2.56 14.33 0.31
CA GLY A 5 1.59 13.26 0.28
C GLY A 5 1.56 12.42 1.57
N TYR A 6 0.70 11.42 1.59
CA TYR A 6 0.56 10.43 2.66
C TYR A 6 0.14 9.11 2.03
N MET A 7 0.31 8.01 2.77
CA MET A 7 0.02 6.66 2.26
C MET A 7 -1.34 6.25 2.79
N SER A 8 -2.23 5.72 1.93
CA SER A 8 -3.54 5.24 2.36
C SER A 8 -3.40 4.11 3.38
N GLY A 9 -4.17 4.20 4.48
CA GLY A 9 -4.08 3.24 5.57
C GLY A 9 -4.55 1.82 5.19
N GLY A 10 -5.46 1.68 4.22
CA GLY A 10 -6.12 0.41 3.93
C GLY A 10 -5.16 -0.71 3.49
N ALA A 11 -4.24 -0.42 2.58
CA ALA A 11 -3.22 -1.40 2.17
C ALA A 11 -2.14 -1.60 3.25
N GLY A 12 -2.08 -0.71 4.23
CA GLY A 12 -0.96 -0.57 5.15
C GLY A 12 0.20 0.23 4.57
N TYR A 13 1.12 0.61 5.45
CA TYR A 13 2.34 1.32 5.13
C TYR A 13 3.50 0.77 5.97
N VAL A 14 4.72 0.89 5.46
CA VAL A 14 5.93 0.38 6.13
C VAL A 14 6.73 1.53 6.69
N LEU A 15 7.09 1.44 7.97
CA LEU A 15 7.94 2.40 8.65
C LEU A 15 9.29 1.77 8.98
N SER A 16 10.38 2.47 8.67
CA SER A 16 11.68 2.09 9.20
C SER A 16 11.68 2.22 10.72
N LYS A 17 12.54 1.44 11.39
CA LYS A 17 12.71 1.52 12.86
C LYS A 17 12.94 2.96 13.33
N ALA A 18 13.77 3.72 12.61
CA ALA A 18 14.06 5.12 12.94
C ALA A 18 12.83 6.04 12.77
N ALA A 19 12.02 5.82 11.72
CA ALA A 19 10.77 6.57 11.53
C ALA A 19 9.78 6.29 12.67
N LEU A 20 9.58 5.01 13.02
CA LEU A 20 8.70 4.60 14.12
C LEU A 20 9.15 5.17 15.47
N SER A 21 10.45 5.13 15.79
CA SER A 21 10.97 5.71 17.03
C SER A 21 10.80 7.24 17.10
N ARG A 22 10.90 7.94 15.95
CA ARG A 22 10.62 9.39 15.90
C ARG A 22 9.13 9.67 16.11
N PHE A 23 8.27 8.85 15.51
CA PHE A 23 6.82 8.96 15.63
C PHE A 23 6.35 8.72 17.08
N ASP A 24 6.77 7.62 17.72
CA ASP A 24 6.42 7.33 19.13
C ASP A 24 6.83 8.48 20.06
N ARG A 25 8.08 8.98 19.92
CA ARG A 25 8.55 10.11 20.70
C ARG A 25 7.69 11.35 20.47
N ALA A 26 7.36 11.67 19.21
CA ALA A 26 6.56 12.84 18.88
C ALA A 26 5.14 12.76 19.43
N THR A 27 4.54 11.57 19.44
CA THR A 27 3.22 11.33 20.05
C THR A 27 3.27 11.50 21.56
N ARG A 28 4.27 10.92 22.25
CA ARG A 28 4.43 11.07 23.72
C ARG A 28 4.69 12.50 24.15
N THR A 29 5.44 13.27 23.37
CA THR A 29 5.71 14.68 23.65
C THR A 29 4.67 15.64 23.04
N GLN A 30 3.52 15.13 22.58
CA GLN A 30 2.43 15.92 22.00
C GLN A 30 2.85 16.85 20.84
N ARG A 31 3.88 16.47 20.08
CA ARG A 31 4.30 17.17 18.85
C ARG A 31 3.47 16.77 17.64
N CYS A 32 2.77 15.64 17.74
CA CYS A 32 1.83 15.18 16.74
C CYS A 32 0.45 15.03 17.38
N ILE A 33 -0.34 16.09 17.29
CA ILE A 33 -1.73 16.14 17.75
C ILE A 33 -2.62 15.98 16.52
N PRO A 34 -3.45 14.92 16.44
CA PRO A 34 -4.39 14.74 15.34
C PRO A 34 -5.34 15.93 15.23
N LEU A 35 -5.54 16.46 14.02
CA LEU A 35 -6.57 17.50 13.76
C LEU A 35 -7.83 16.94 13.09
N ASP A 36 -7.79 15.69 12.65
CA ASP A 36 -8.86 15.00 11.94
C ASP A 36 -8.96 13.53 12.42
N SER A 37 -10.02 12.83 12.02
CA SER A 37 -10.24 11.41 12.32
C SER A 37 -9.57 10.45 11.34
N ASN A 38 -9.13 10.93 10.18
CA ASN A 38 -8.44 10.11 9.17
C ASN A 38 -7.00 9.82 9.62
N GLU A 39 -6.80 8.61 10.15
CA GLU A 39 -5.53 8.17 10.74
C GLU A 39 -4.35 8.28 9.77
N ASP A 40 -4.55 7.89 8.52
CA ASP A 40 -3.50 7.87 7.49
C ASP A 40 -3.04 9.27 7.10
N LEU A 41 -3.98 10.21 7.00
CA LEU A 41 -3.72 11.63 6.79
C LEU A 41 -2.94 12.23 7.98
N GLU A 42 -3.35 11.92 9.21
CA GLU A 42 -2.72 12.47 10.42
C GLU A 42 -1.33 11.88 10.66
N ILE A 43 -1.12 10.59 10.36
CA ILE A 43 0.23 10.01 10.35
C ILE A 43 1.09 10.68 9.28
N GLY A 44 0.59 10.84 8.05
CA GLY A 44 1.33 11.54 6.99
C GLY A 44 1.73 12.97 7.39
N ARG A 45 0.81 13.69 8.05
CA ARG A 45 1.06 15.04 8.57
C ARG A 45 2.13 15.03 9.66
N CYS A 46 2.04 14.12 10.62
CA CYS A 46 3.03 13.97 11.68
C CYS A 46 4.41 13.63 11.11
N MET A 47 4.49 12.64 10.21
CA MET A 47 5.73 12.23 9.54
C MET A 47 6.40 13.43 8.86
N GLN A 48 5.63 14.24 8.13
CA GLN A 48 6.15 15.47 7.52
C GLN A 48 6.65 16.47 8.58
N HIS A 49 5.88 16.68 9.65
CA HIS A 49 6.23 17.61 10.73
C HIS A 49 7.53 17.22 11.45
N ILE A 50 7.78 15.91 11.64
CA ILE A 50 8.97 15.39 12.32
C ILE A 50 10.14 15.08 11.36
N GLY A 51 10.03 15.51 10.10
CA GLY A 51 11.09 15.38 9.08
C GLY A 51 11.31 13.94 8.58
N VAL A 52 10.31 13.08 8.67
CA VAL A 52 10.29 11.75 8.02
C VAL A 52 9.72 11.89 6.63
N LYS A 53 10.51 11.47 5.63
CA LYS A 53 10.15 11.57 4.21
C LYS A 53 9.32 10.38 3.76
N THR A 54 8.39 10.62 2.84
CA THR A 54 7.72 9.58 2.05
C THR A 54 8.70 8.95 1.06
N MET A 55 8.48 7.67 0.73
CA MET A 55 9.31 6.89 -0.18
C MET A 55 8.45 6.24 -1.27
N ASP A 56 9.00 6.09 -2.47
CA ASP A 56 8.38 5.36 -3.58
C ASP A 56 8.39 3.85 -3.24
N SER A 57 7.21 3.26 -3.07
CA SER A 57 7.03 1.85 -2.71
C SER A 57 6.95 0.92 -3.94
N ARG A 58 6.94 1.47 -5.15
CA ARG A 58 6.86 0.67 -6.38
C ARG A 58 8.11 -0.18 -6.55
N ASP A 59 7.94 -1.28 -7.28
CA ASP A 59 9.05 -2.17 -7.61
C ASP A 59 10.05 -1.52 -8.60
N PRO A 60 11.17 -2.19 -8.94
CA PRO A 60 12.14 -1.67 -9.91
C PRO A 60 11.56 -1.42 -11.31
N GLU A 61 10.46 -2.09 -11.69
CA GLU A 61 9.70 -1.88 -12.93
C GLU A 61 8.67 -0.75 -12.81
N LYS A 62 8.63 -0.02 -11.69
CA LYS A 62 7.69 1.07 -11.40
C LYS A 62 6.23 0.64 -11.32
N LYS A 63 5.97 -0.59 -10.86
CA LYS A 63 4.63 -1.12 -10.60
C LYS A 63 4.27 -1.06 -9.13
N GLU A 64 2.99 -0.84 -8.85
CA GLU A 64 2.48 -0.72 -7.49
C GLU A 64 2.61 -2.04 -6.71
N THR A 65 2.87 -1.91 -5.41
CA THR A 65 3.07 -3.04 -4.48
C THR A 65 2.05 -3.04 -3.33
N PHE A 66 1.45 -1.89 -3.02
CA PHE A 66 0.40 -1.71 -2.00
C PHE A 66 -0.88 -1.23 -2.66
N PHE A 67 -2.00 -1.89 -2.38
CA PHE A 67 -3.26 -1.64 -3.10
C PHE A 67 -4.41 -1.28 -2.15
N PRO A 68 -4.99 -0.07 -2.23
CA PRO A 68 -6.03 0.39 -1.30
C PRO A 68 -7.40 -0.25 -1.55
N PHE A 69 -7.50 -1.14 -2.53
CA PHE A 69 -8.70 -1.92 -2.85
C PHE A 69 -8.40 -3.41 -2.95
N SER A 70 -9.46 -4.21 -3.14
CA SER A 70 -9.36 -5.66 -3.30
C SER A 70 -8.61 -6.03 -4.59
N PRO A 71 -8.02 -7.24 -4.66
CA PRO A 71 -7.30 -7.71 -5.86
C PRO A 71 -8.13 -7.61 -7.14
N ALA A 72 -9.42 -7.96 -7.07
CA ALA A 72 -10.32 -7.94 -8.21
C ALA A 72 -10.52 -6.53 -8.80
N LEU A 73 -10.42 -5.47 -7.99
CA LEU A 73 -10.57 -4.09 -8.48
C LEU A 73 -9.34 -3.63 -9.26
N HIS A 74 -8.14 -4.12 -8.93
CA HIS A 74 -6.90 -3.75 -9.63
C HIS A 74 -6.58 -4.65 -10.83
N ILE A 75 -6.72 -5.98 -10.64
CA ILE A 75 -6.30 -6.99 -11.63
C ILE A 75 -7.24 -7.06 -12.82
N LEU A 76 -8.54 -6.84 -12.60
CA LEU A 76 -9.53 -6.88 -13.68
C LEU A 76 -9.66 -5.48 -14.33
N PRO A 77 -9.63 -5.38 -15.68
CA PRO A 77 -9.75 -4.10 -16.36
C PRO A 77 -11.08 -3.39 -16.07
N GLY A 78 -11.03 -2.07 -15.85
CA GLY A 78 -12.23 -1.22 -15.77
C GLY A 78 -13.02 -1.28 -14.47
N ASN A 79 -12.51 -1.98 -13.45
CA ASN A 79 -13.24 -2.19 -12.20
C ASN A 79 -13.16 -1.03 -11.20
N ILE A 80 -12.20 -0.12 -11.32
CA ILE A 80 -12.18 1.13 -10.54
C ILE A 80 -12.87 2.22 -11.38
N PRO A 81 -14.01 2.80 -10.92
CA PRO A 81 -14.71 3.86 -11.65
C PRO A 81 -13.79 5.02 -12.00
N LYS A 82 -13.93 5.59 -13.21
CA LYS A 82 -13.04 6.66 -13.71
C LYS A 82 -13.10 7.94 -12.88
N ASP A 83 -14.19 8.17 -12.17
CA ASP A 83 -14.44 9.31 -11.28
C ASP A 83 -14.06 9.04 -9.82
N SER A 84 -13.58 7.83 -9.51
CA SER A 84 -13.14 7.42 -8.19
C SER A 84 -12.08 8.37 -7.62
N TRP A 85 -12.14 8.59 -6.30
CA TRP A 85 -11.12 9.32 -5.55
C TRP A 85 -9.72 8.74 -5.77
N TYR A 86 -9.61 7.44 -6.05
CA TYR A 86 -8.34 6.76 -6.29
C TYR A 86 -7.50 7.49 -7.35
N TRP A 87 -8.10 7.77 -8.50
CA TRP A 87 -7.41 8.45 -9.61
C TRP A 87 -7.00 9.89 -9.27
N LYS A 88 -7.66 10.52 -8.29
CA LYS A 88 -7.38 11.89 -7.83
C LYS A 88 -6.24 11.94 -6.82
N TYR A 89 -6.03 10.86 -6.05
CA TYR A 89 -5.09 10.83 -4.93
C TYR A 89 -3.85 9.96 -5.16
N ILE A 90 -3.80 9.16 -6.24
CA ILE A 90 -2.60 8.38 -6.56
C ILE A 90 -1.41 9.29 -6.90
N ALA A 91 -0.25 8.98 -6.31
CA ALA A 91 0.99 9.71 -6.58
C ALA A 91 1.55 9.40 -7.97
N HIS A 92 1.26 8.21 -8.51
CA HIS A 92 1.77 7.71 -9.77
C HIS A 92 0.61 7.13 -10.60
N PRO A 93 0.54 7.42 -11.91
CA PRO A 93 -0.43 6.75 -12.78
C PRO A 93 -0.24 5.24 -12.75
N ASN A 94 -1.33 4.51 -12.53
CA ASN A 94 -1.33 3.06 -12.53
C ASN A 94 -2.33 2.53 -13.58
N PRO A 95 -1.90 1.75 -14.59
CA PRO A 95 -2.85 1.16 -15.53
C PRO A 95 -3.82 0.20 -14.80
N SER A 96 -5.06 0.10 -15.26
CA SER A 96 -5.98 -0.94 -14.79
C SER A 96 -5.72 -2.26 -15.52
N GLY A 97 -6.08 -3.39 -14.90
CA GLY A 97 -5.97 -4.70 -15.54
C GLY A 97 -4.62 -5.40 -15.29
N PRO A 98 -4.29 -6.46 -16.04
CA PRO A 98 -3.10 -7.29 -15.78
C PRO A 98 -1.75 -6.55 -15.76
N GLY A 99 -1.68 -5.35 -16.35
CA GLY A 99 -0.48 -4.50 -16.33
C GLY A 99 -0.29 -3.65 -15.07
N CYS A 100 -1.28 -3.59 -14.17
CA CYS A 100 -1.29 -2.73 -12.98
C CYS A 100 -0.18 -3.03 -11.97
N CYS A 101 0.17 -4.29 -11.87
CA CYS A 101 0.57 -4.84 -10.59
C CYS A 101 1.95 -5.46 -10.66
N SER A 102 2.75 -5.18 -9.63
CA SER A 102 4.08 -5.75 -9.48
C SER A 102 4.03 -7.29 -9.48
N LYS A 103 5.13 -7.95 -9.84
CA LYS A 103 5.30 -9.38 -9.55
C LYS A 103 5.59 -9.63 -8.06
N HIS A 104 5.94 -8.57 -7.33
CA HIS A 104 6.31 -8.56 -5.91
C HIS A 104 5.29 -7.76 -5.09
N MET A 105 4.00 -7.98 -5.34
CA MET A 105 2.92 -7.32 -4.57
C MET A 105 3.04 -7.67 -3.09
N ILE A 106 2.73 -6.71 -2.23
CA ILE A 106 2.87 -6.84 -0.77
C ILE A 106 1.51 -7.01 -0.11
N SER A 107 0.54 -6.15 -0.42
CA SER A 107 -0.75 -6.17 0.28
C SER A 107 -1.90 -5.54 -0.50
N PHE A 108 -3.11 -5.99 -0.17
CA PHE A 108 -4.38 -5.47 -0.68
C PHE A 108 -5.31 -5.16 0.49
N HIS A 109 -6.16 -4.15 0.33
CA HIS A 109 -7.24 -3.85 1.27
C HIS A 109 -8.55 -4.59 0.90
N TYR A 110 -9.53 -4.60 1.80
CA TYR A 110 -10.86 -5.24 1.59
C TYR A 110 -10.80 -6.71 1.14
N VAL A 111 -9.75 -7.46 1.52
CA VAL A 111 -9.65 -8.90 1.25
C VAL A 111 -10.51 -9.64 2.26
N GLN A 112 -11.47 -10.43 1.79
CA GLN A 112 -12.32 -11.26 2.66
C GLN A 112 -11.55 -12.49 3.17
N PRO A 113 -11.93 -13.08 4.33
CA PRO A 113 -11.20 -14.20 4.93
C PRO A 113 -11.00 -15.40 4.00
N ASP A 114 -12.03 -15.76 3.22
CA ASP A 114 -11.97 -16.84 2.22
C ASP A 114 -10.92 -16.55 1.14
N MET A 115 -10.88 -15.32 0.62
CA MET A 115 -9.89 -14.89 -0.36
C MET A 115 -8.48 -14.88 0.23
N MET A 116 -8.29 -14.53 1.51
CA MET A 116 -6.99 -14.65 2.17
C MET A 116 -6.48 -16.10 2.17
N HIS A 117 -7.35 -17.06 2.46
CA HIS A 117 -7.00 -18.49 2.42
C HIS A 117 -6.70 -18.98 1.00
N ILE A 118 -7.46 -18.53 0.00
CA ILE A 118 -7.22 -18.85 -1.42
C ILE A 118 -5.85 -18.30 -1.86
N ILE A 119 -5.56 -17.04 -1.58
CA ILE A 119 -4.27 -16.40 -1.88
C ILE A 119 -3.14 -17.17 -1.18
N HIS A 120 -3.28 -17.49 0.10
CA HIS A 120 -2.27 -18.28 0.83
C HIS A 120 -2.05 -19.65 0.19
N HIS A 121 -3.11 -20.34 -0.21
CA HIS A 121 -3.00 -21.64 -0.87
C HIS A 121 -2.24 -21.52 -2.21
N PHE A 122 -2.57 -20.55 -3.04
CA PHE A 122 -1.91 -20.34 -4.33
C PHE A 122 -0.45 -19.89 -4.22
N ILE A 123 -0.09 -19.15 -3.17
CA ILE A 123 1.30 -18.68 -2.99
C ILE A 123 2.17 -19.75 -2.32
N TYR A 124 1.66 -20.45 -1.31
CA TYR A 124 2.48 -21.26 -0.40
C TYR A 124 2.21 -22.76 -0.43
N ARG A 125 1.15 -23.22 -1.10
CA ARG A 125 0.72 -24.64 -1.07
C ARG A 125 0.59 -25.27 -2.46
N MET A 126 0.23 -24.47 -3.46
CA MET A 126 0.11 -24.93 -4.84
C MET A 126 1.46 -24.79 -5.54
N GLU A 127 1.83 -25.83 -6.30
CA GLU A 127 2.89 -25.77 -7.30
C GLU A 127 2.25 -25.91 -8.68
N ALA A 128 2.43 -24.91 -9.54
CA ALA A 128 1.95 -24.98 -10.91
C ALA A 128 2.77 -26.05 -11.67
N TYR A 129 2.07 -27.03 -12.24
CA TYR A 129 2.71 -28.10 -13.00
C TYR A 129 3.55 -27.52 -14.16
N GLY A 130 4.79 -27.99 -14.28
CA GLY A 130 5.72 -27.57 -15.34
C GLY A 130 6.41 -26.22 -15.12
N VAL A 131 6.13 -25.51 -14.02
CA VAL A 131 6.83 -24.27 -13.67
C VAL A 131 8.01 -24.60 -12.77
N LYS A 132 9.25 -24.37 -13.23
CA LYS A 132 10.40 -24.23 -12.32
C LYS A 132 10.23 -22.91 -11.59
N ALA A 133 9.47 -22.89 -10.49
CA ALA A 133 9.34 -21.71 -9.67
C ALA A 133 10.75 -21.25 -9.29
N GLN A 134 11.10 -20.00 -9.62
CA GLN A 134 12.32 -19.41 -9.12
C GLN A 134 12.13 -19.33 -7.61
N SER A 135 12.79 -20.21 -6.88
CA SER A 135 12.78 -20.20 -5.42
C SER A 135 13.25 -18.82 -4.96
N TYR A 136 12.34 -18.06 -4.36
CA TYR A 136 12.68 -16.84 -3.65
C TYR A 136 13.43 -17.27 -2.38
N VAL A 137 14.76 -17.32 -2.48
CA VAL A 137 15.68 -17.45 -1.34
C VAL A 137 15.91 -16.06 -0.75
#